data_AF-A0A7C2Y9Q8-F1
#
_entry.id   AF-A0A7C2Y9Q8-F1
#
_cell.length_a   1.000
_cell.length_b   1.000
_cell.length_c   1.000
_cell.angle_alpha   90.00
_cell.angle_beta   90.00
_cell.angle_gamma   90.00
#
_symmetry.space_group_name_H-M   'P 1'
#
loop_
_entity.id
_entity.type
_entity.pdbx_description
1 polymer ?
#
loop_
_entity_poly.entity_id
_entity_poly.type
_entity_poly.pdbx_seq_one_letter_code
_entity_poly.pdbx_strand_id
1 'polypeptide(L)'
;MQNLLPQTCRSCRGRFWLERLPQGAILCPYCGATVSDRGQPERRGDTVPAWTVHHGTAVPGIRTEDGLIILGDEGRGRQLARVPLPPGASLGREGTVQALPVSHPDVVAVVLIRDHSGYRGGWELLTLPREDCPLRDKLELPWEETCPVCEWRGRHGPYPTNPLRAQDLGRLIAEGRCAQGGAGRMGGGPEYLIAARPGEFCIHRWGRLYGAPRFVGVRIHPDGRVETWDVMDALSSTRAAESW
;
A
#
# COMPACT_ATOMS: atom_id res chain seq x y z
N MET A 1 -23.23 11.32 17.83
CA MET A 1 -23.91 10.51 16.79
C MET A 1 -23.21 10.80 15.48
N GLN A 2 -22.51 9.81 14.90
CA GLN A 2 -21.82 9.96 13.62
C GLN A 2 -22.85 10.00 12.49
N ASN A 3 -22.74 10.98 11.59
CA ASN A 3 -23.63 11.14 10.44
C ASN A 3 -23.32 10.05 9.40
N LEU A 4 -23.92 8.87 9.56
CA LEU A 4 -23.92 7.83 8.54
C LEU A 4 -24.88 8.23 7.43
N LEU A 5 -24.36 8.39 6.20
CA LEU A 5 -25.20 8.68 5.04
C LEU A 5 -25.60 7.35 4.37
N PRO A 6 -26.90 7.07 4.20
CA PRO A 6 -27.34 5.87 3.48
C PRO A 6 -27.02 6.02 2.00
N GLN A 7 -26.29 5.06 1.43
CA GLN A 7 -25.95 4.98 0.02
C GLN A 7 -26.60 3.73 -0.60
N THR A 8 -27.02 3.84 -1.86
CA THR A 8 -27.51 2.69 -2.63
C THR A 8 -26.63 2.52 -3.86
N CYS A 9 -26.02 1.35 -3.99
CA CYS A 9 -25.25 1.03 -5.18
C CYS A 9 -26.18 0.89 -6.39
N ARG A 10 -25.93 1.65 -7.46
CA ARG A 10 -26.71 1.51 -8.70
C ARG A 10 -26.41 0.24 -9.49
N SER A 11 -25.26 -0.41 -9.25
CA SER A 11 -24.87 -1.65 -9.93
C SER A 11 -25.58 -2.87 -9.34
N CYS A 12 -25.50 -3.09 -8.02
CA CYS A 12 -26.11 -4.27 -7.38
C CYS A 12 -27.36 -3.98 -6.53
N ARG A 13 -27.80 -2.71 -6.45
CA ARG A 13 -28.92 -2.24 -5.60
C ARG A 13 -28.73 -2.43 -4.09
N GLY A 14 -27.54 -2.86 -3.65
CA GLY A 14 -27.21 -3.00 -2.24
C GLY A 14 -27.18 -1.65 -1.50
N ARG A 15 -27.80 -1.59 -0.32
CA ARG A 15 -27.84 -0.40 0.54
C ARG A 15 -26.78 -0.51 1.63
N PHE A 16 -25.91 0.49 1.75
CA PHE A 16 -24.83 0.49 2.74
C PHE A 16 -24.68 1.87 3.36
N TRP A 17 -24.07 1.89 4.54
CA TRP A 17 -23.82 3.10 5.30
C TRP A 17 -22.35 3.45 5.22
N LEU A 18 -22.07 4.73 4.99
CA LEU A 18 -20.70 5.24 5.02
C LEU A 18 -20.60 6.31 6.09
N GLU A 19 -19.50 6.27 6.84
CA GLU A 19 -19.03 7.47 7.52
C GLU A 19 -18.64 8.51 6.46
N ARG A 20 -18.94 9.79 6.73
CA ARG A 20 -18.57 10.91 5.85
C ARG A 20 -17.06 10.88 5.60
N LEU A 21 -16.64 10.34 4.46
CA LEU A 21 -15.26 10.42 3.99
C LEU A 21 -15.05 11.76 3.27
N PRO A 22 -13.92 12.45 3.50
CA PRO A 22 -13.57 13.63 2.73
C PRO A 22 -13.21 13.21 1.31
N GLN A 23 -14.08 13.55 0.36
CA GLN A 23 -13.86 13.60 -1.10
C GLN A 23 -13.00 12.45 -1.68
N GLY A 24 -13.65 11.35 -2.07
CA GLY A 24 -13.02 10.23 -2.76
C GLY A 24 -14.06 9.30 -3.37
N ALA A 25 -13.67 8.53 -4.39
CA ALA A 25 -14.53 7.60 -5.09
C ALA A 25 -14.83 6.36 -4.22
N ILE A 26 -16.04 6.31 -3.66
CA ILE A 26 -16.53 5.21 -2.80
C ILE A 26 -16.66 3.94 -3.61
N LEU A 27 -16.29 2.79 -3.06
CA LEU A 27 -16.58 1.48 -3.64
C LEU A 27 -17.82 0.88 -2.99
N CYS A 28 -18.70 0.29 -3.81
CA CYS A 28 -19.83 -0.47 -3.31
C CYS A 28 -19.30 -1.71 -2.58
N PRO A 29 -19.66 -1.88 -1.31
CA PRO A 29 -19.24 -3.05 -0.53
C PRO A 29 -19.78 -4.36 -1.09
N TYR A 30 -20.87 -4.30 -1.86
CA TYR A 30 -21.58 -5.43 -2.43
C TYR A 30 -21.37 -5.62 -3.92
N CYS A 31 -20.47 -4.92 -4.61
CA CYS A 31 -20.10 -5.32 -5.97
C CYS A 31 -18.77 -4.72 -6.43
N GLY A 32 -18.08 -3.97 -5.57
CA GLY A 32 -16.87 -3.25 -5.95
C GLY A 32 -17.10 -2.13 -6.96
N ALA A 33 -18.36 -1.83 -7.35
CA ALA A 33 -18.64 -0.74 -8.27
C ALA A 33 -18.36 0.61 -7.60
N THR A 34 -17.68 1.51 -8.31
CA THR A 34 -17.50 2.88 -7.85
C THR A 34 -18.86 3.57 -7.70
N VAL A 35 -19.20 4.00 -6.49
CA VAL A 35 -20.34 4.86 -6.20
C VAL A 35 -19.87 6.29 -6.27
N SER A 36 -19.93 6.87 -7.47
CA SER A 36 -19.82 8.31 -7.67
C SER A 36 -21.20 8.97 -7.51
N ASP A 37 -21.21 10.26 -7.18
CA ASP A 37 -22.43 11.09 -7.08
C ASP A 37 -23.25 11.15 -8.40
N ARG A 38 -22.74 10.58 -9.51
CA ARG A 38 -23.28 10.78 -10.87
C ARG A 38 -23.56 9.51 -11.70
N GLY A 39 -23.48 8.31 -11.11
CA GLY A 39 -24.27 7.16 -11.54
C GLY A 39 -24.22 6.71 -13.02
N GLN A 40 -23.05 6.31 -13.52
CA GLN A 40 -22.97 5.35 -14.65
C GLN A 40 -22.42 4.00 -14.15
N PRO A 41 -23.02 2.86 -14.54
CA PRO A 41 -22.52 1.54 -14.19
C PRO A 41 -21.30 1.19 -15.04
N GLU A 42 -20.13 1.01 -14.41
CA GLU A 42 -18.94 0.49 -15.09
C GLU A 42 -18.93 -1.05 -15.11
N ARG A 43 -18.24 -1.61 -16.11
CA ARG A 43 -18.14 -3.04 -16.48
C ARG A 43 -17.96 -4.00 -15.29
N ARG A 44 -18.37 -5.27 -15.48
CA ARG A 44 -17.87 -6.41 -14.66
C ARG A 44 -16.34 -6.32 -14.65
N GLY A 45 -15.77 -6.09 -13.47
CA GLY A 45 -14.32 -5.99 -13.31
C GLY A 45 -13.63 -7.33 -13.54
N ASP A 46 -12.44 -7.28 -14.12
CA ASP A 46 -11.59 -8.45 -14.20
C ASP A 46 -11.16 -8.85 -12.79
N THR A 47 -11.00 -10.16 -12.57
CA THR A 47 -10.60 -10.69 -11.27
C THR A 47 -9.08 -10.70 -11.22
N VAL A 48 -8.52 -9.92 -10.30
CA VAL A 48 -7.07 -9.75 -10.13
C VAL A 48 -6.58 -10.41 -8.85
N PRO A 49 -5.37 -11.00 -8.83
CA PRO A 49 -4.81 -11.66 -7.66
C PRO A 49 -4.67 -10.70 -6.48
N ALA A 50 -4.89 -11.22 -5.28
CA ALA A 50 -4.70 -10.51 -4.02
C ALA A 50 -3.37 -10.90 -3.37
N TRP A 51 -2.69 -9.94 -2.77
CA TRP A 51 -1.39 -10.13 -2.11
C TRP A 51 -1.30 -9.34 -0.82
N THR A 52 -0.55 -9.86 0.15
CA THR A 52 -0.18 -9.13 1.36
C THR A 52 1.33 -8.93 1.40
N VAL A 53 1.78 -7.68 1.52
CA VAL A 53 3.17 -7.34 1.84
C VAL A 53 3.26 -7.11 3.34
N HIS A 54 3.97 -8.00 4.03
CA HIS A 54 4.18 -7.93 5.47
C HIS A 54 5.60 -8.40 5.82
N HIS A 55 6.23 -7.75 6.80
CA HIS A 55 7.60 -8.03 7.23
C HIS A 55 8.61 -8.16 6.06
N GLY A 56 8.43 -7.34 5.03
CA GLY A 56 9.28 -7.29 3.84
C GLY A 56 9.11 -8.46 2.88
N THR A 57 8.04 -9.24 3.03
CA THR A 57 7.73 -10.38 2.18
C THR A 57 6.34 -10.22 1.56
N ALA A 58 6.24 -10.45 0.25
CA ALA A 58 4.96 -10.63 -0.43
C ALA A 58 4.46 -12.07 -0.26
N VAL A 59 3.25 -12.23 0.26
CA VAL A 59 2.55 -13.51 0.38
C VAL A 59 1.23 -13.48 -0.41
N PRO A 60 0.89 -14.57 -1.14
CA PRO A 60 -0.38 -14.64 -1.84
C PRO A 60 -1.58 -14.59 -0.88
N GLY A 61 -2.55 -13.76 -1.25
CA GLY A 61 -3.83 -13.62 -0.59
C GLY A 61 -3.89 -12.61 0.55
N ILE A 62 -5.12 -12.29 0.98
CA ILE A 62 -5.43 -11.34 2.06
C ILE A 62 -6.34 -12.02 3.07
N ARG A 63 -5.89 -12.11 4.33
CA ARG A 63 -6.69 -12.69 5.41
C ARG A 63 -7.90 -11.81 5.73
N THR A 64 -9.03 -12.45 6.01
CA THR A 64 -10.25 -11.77 6.43
C THR A 64 -10.67 -12.17 7.85
N GLU A 65 -11.48 -11.33 8.46
CA GLU A 65 -12.14 -11.57 9.74
C GLU A 65 -13.63 -11.31 9.52
N ASP A 66 -14.48 -12.29 9.84
CA ASP A 66 -15.93 -12.22 9.62
C ASP A 66 -16.34 -11.77 8.20
N GLY A 67 -15.57 -12.17 7.19
CA GLY A 67 -15.82 -11.81 5.79
C GLY A 67 -15.47 -10.36 5.44
N LEU A 68 -14.62 -9.72 6.24
CA LEU A 68 -14.12 -8.36 6.04
C LEU A 68 -12.59 -8.36 5.95
N ILE A 69 -12.03 -7.53 5.07
CA ILE A 69 -10.61 -7.17 5.10
C ILE A 69 -10.46 -6.06 6.13
N ILE A 70 -9.71 -6.33 7.19
CA ILE A 70 -9.51 -5.41 8.32
C ILE A 70 -8.17 -4.70 8.19
N LEU A 71 -8.12 -3.38 8.16
CA LEU A 71 -6.87 -2.61 8.17
C LEU A 71 -6.81 -1.72 9.40
N GLY A 72 -5.65 -1.62 10.04
CA GLY A 72 -5.49 -0.81 11.22
C GLY A 72 -6.09 -1.44 12.49
N ASP A 73 -6.17 -0.63 13.55
CA ASP A 73 -6.68 -1.03 14.87
C ASP A 73 -7.64 0.01 15.45
N GLU A 74 -8.42 -0.37 16.47
CA GLU A 74 -9.17 0.59 17.30
C GLU A 74 -8.32 1.19 18.41
N GLY A 75 -8.62 2.43 18.79
CA GLY A 75 -8.05 3.09 19.97
C GLY A 75 -7.25 4.36 19.67
N ARG A 76 -6.58 4.91 20.69
CA ARG A 76 -5.93 6.22 20.61
C ARG A 76 -4.85 6.27 19.52
N GLY A 77 -5.00 7.19 18.56
CA GLY A 77 -4.06 7.43 17.46
C GLY A 77 -4.05 6.36 16.37
N ARG A 78 -5.03 5.44 16.39
CA ARG A 78 -5.23 4.37 15.43
C ARG A 78 -6.45 4.67 14.56
N GLN A 79 -6.55 3.97 13.44
CA GLN A 79 -7.66 4.09 12.51
C GLN A 79 -8.01 2.71 11.99
N LEU A 80 -9.16 2.19 12.37
CA LEU A 80 -9.66 0.91 11.86
C LEU A 80 -10.48 1.15 10.59
N ALA A 81 -10.13 0.46 9.52
CA ALA A 81 -10.92 0.37 8.30
C ALA A 81 -11.39 -1.08 8.11
N ARG A 82 -12.69 -1.23 7.81
CA ARG A 82 -13.31 -2.53 7.53
C ARG A 82 -13.80 -2.51 6.09
N VAL A 83 -13.18 -3.31 5.24
CA VAL A 83 -13.51 -3.39 3.81
C VAL A 83 -14.25 -4.70 3.56
N PRO A 84 -15.56 -4.66 3.28
CA PRO A 84 -16.31 -5.86 2.95
C PRO A 84 -15.89 -6.42 1.60
N LEU A 85 -16.03 -7.73 1.46
CA LEU A 85 -15.68 -8.43 0.24
C LEU A 85 -16.70 -8.12 -0.87
N PRO A 86 -16.24 -7.63 -2.03
CA PRO A 86 -17.13 -7.50 -3.17
C PRO A 86 -17.53 -8.91 -3.67
N PRO A 87 -18.79 -9.15 -4.07
CA PRO A 87 -19.19 -10.39 -4.71
C PRO A 87 -18.41 -10.62 -5.99
N GLY A 88 -18.07 -11.89 -6.20
CA GLY A 88 -17.06 -12.30 -7.16
C GLY A 88 -15.66 -12.39 -6.56
N ALA A 89 -15.44 -11.97 -5.31
CA ALA A 89 -14.20 -12.26 -4.60
C ALA A 89 -13.98 -13.78 -4.54
N SER A 90 -12.78 -14.21 -4.93
CA SER A 90 -12.35 -15.58 -4.82
C SER A 90 -11.73 -15.81 -3.45
N LEU A 91 -12.25 -16.77 -2.71
CA LEU A 91 -11.75 -17.16 -1.40
C LEU A 91 -10.99 -18.49 -1.50
N GLY A 92 -9.82 -18.51 -0.89
CA GLY A 92 -9.06 -19.71 -0.61
C GLY A 92 -9.49 -20.33 0.73
N ARG A 93 -8.60 -21.14 1.29
CA ARG A 93 -8.81 -21.74 2.61
C ARG A 93 -8.81 -20.67 3.71
N GLU A 94 -9.51 -20.96 4.80
CA GLU A 94 -9.51 -20.14 6.03
C GLU A 94 -9.92 -18.68 5.82
N GLY A 95 -10.76 -18.40 4.82
CA GLY A 95 -11.25 -17.04 4.55
C GLY A 95 -10.19 -16.10 3.95
N THR A 96 -9.12 -16.64 3.37
CA THR A 96 -8.10 -15.82 2.69
C THR A 96 -8.59 -15.45 1.29
N VAL A 97 -8.71 -14.16 0.99
CA VAL A 97 -9.03 -13.68 -0.38
C VAL A 97 -7.87 -13.97 -1.30
N GLN A 98 -8.10 -14.73 -2.37
CA GLN A 98 -7.10 -15.04 -3.40
C GLN A 98 -7.16 -14.07 -4.57
N ALA A 99 -8.35 -13.55 -4.88
CA ALA A 99 -8.53 -12.60 -5.96
C ALA A 99 -9.78 -11.75 -5.76
N LEU A 100 -9.78 -10.54 -6.31
CA LEU A 100 -10.87 -9.57 -6.18
C LEU A 100 -11.29 -9.05 -7.57
N PRO A 101 -12.60 -8.88 -7.82
CA PRO A 101 -13.07 -8.18 -9.02
C PRO A 101 -12.75 -6.68 -8.90
N VAL A 102 -12.04 -6.14 -9.89
CA VAL A 102 -11.72 -4.71 -9.95
C VAL A 102 -12.12 -4.14 -11.31
N SER A 103 -12.99 -3.13 -11.31
CA SER A 103 -13.40 -2.42 -12.52
C SER A 103 -12.44 -1.25 -12.80
N HIS A 104 -11.19 -1.56 -13.14
CA HIS A 104 -10.21 -0.55 -13.57
C HIS A 104 -9.21 -1.18 -14.57
N PRO A 105 -9.03 -0.60 -15.78
CA PRO A 105 -8.33 -1.27 -16.88
C PRO A 105 -6.84 -1.52 -16.61
N ASP A 106 -6.19 -0.66 -15.84
CA ASP A 106 -4.74 -0.77 -15.58
C ASP A 106 -4.39 -1.52 -14.28
N VAL A 107 -5.39 -2.03 -13.55
CA VAL A 107 -5.16 -2.74 -12.29
C VAL A 107 -4.87 -4.20 -12.59
N VAL A 108 -3.76 -4.70 -12.03
CA VAL A 108 -3.31 -6.09 -12.22
C VAL A 108 -3.27 -6.88 -10.92
N ALA A 109 -3.30 -6.22 -9.76
CA ALA A 109 -3.30 -6.86 -8.46
C ALA A 109 -4.04 -6.01 -7.41
N VAL A 110 -4.54 -6.66 -6.36
CA VAL A 110 -4.90 -5.98 -5.10
C VAL A 110 -3.83 -6.28 -4.06
N VAL A 111 -3.19 -5.24 -3.55
CA VAL A 111 -2.09 -5.35 -2.60
C VAL A 111 -2.47 -4.73 -1.27
N LEU A 112 -2.37 -5.53 -0.22
CA LEU A 112 -2.45 -5.09 1.17
C LEU A 112 -1.04 -4.89 1.72
N ILE A 113 -0.68 -3.66 2.08
CA ILE A 113 0.63 -3.33 2.65
C ILE A 113 0.47 -3.13 4.17
N ARG A 114 1.09 -4.01 4.96
CA ARG A 114 1.16 -3.97 6.43
C ARG A 114 2.58 -4.23 6.92
N ASP A 115 3.54 -3.46 6.41
CA ASP A 115 4.96 -3.75 6.65
C ASP A 115 5.51 -3.11 7.92
N HIS A 116 4.91 -3.47 9.05
CA HIS A 116 5.32 -3.01 10.37
C HIS A 116 6.68 -3.62 10.77
N SER A 117 7.64 -2.77 11.16
CA SER A 117 8.99 -3.20 11.57
C SER A 117 9.13 -3.84 12.97
N GLY A 118 8.03 -4.08 13.69
CA GLY A 118 8.03 -4.96 14.86
C GLY A 118 8.31 -4.33 16.25
N TYR A 119 8.91 -3.15 16.40
CA TYR A 119 8.93 -2.42 17.69
C TYR A 119 9.41 -0.97 17.57
N ARG A 120 8.57 0.01 17.97
CA ARG A 120 8.88 1.46 17.97
C ARG A 120 9.49 1.95 16.66
N GLY A 121 8.87 1.55 15.56
CA GLY A 121 9.28 1.91 14.22
C GLY A 121 8.12 2.48 13.42
N GLY A 122 8.44 2.86 12.20
CA GLY A 122 7.46 3.22 11.20
C GLY A 122 8.00 2.84 9.84
N TRP A 123 7.19 3.11 8.84
CA TRP A 123 7.56 2.91 7.46
C TRP A 123 6.85 3.92 6.57
N GLU A 124 7.40 4.12 5.38
CA GLU A 124 6.82 4.95 4.34
C GLU A 124 7.09 4.37 2.95
N LEU A 125 6.30 4.79 1.97
CA LEU A 125 6.48 4.43 0.57
C LEU A 125 7.41 5.45 -0.07
N LEU A 126 8.41 4.97 -0.78
CA LEU A 126 9.37 5.79 -1.52
C LEU A 126 9.54 5.24 -2.95
N THR A 127 10.06 6.06 -3.86
CA THR A 127 10.61 5.55 -5.12
C THR A 127 11.77 4.61 -4.82
N LEU A 128 12.10 3.72 -5.77
CA LEU A 128 13.30 2.90 -5.63
C LEU A 128 14.56 3.78 -5.52
N PRO A 129 15.49 3.43 -4.61
CA PRO A 129 16.85 3.97 -4.58
C PRO A 129 17.52 3.93 -5.95
N ARG A 130 18.08 5.05 -6.39
CA ARG A 130 18.93 5.10 -7.60
C ARG A 130 20.39 5.35 -7.23
N GLU A 131 21.32 4.72 -7.94
CA GLU A 131 22.77 4.90 -7.68
C GLU A 131 23.40 6.04 -8.51
N ASP A 132 22.71 6.48 -9.56
CA ASP A 132 23.26 7.27 -10.66
C ASP A 132 23.30 8.79 -10.39
N CYS A 133 22.98 9.24 -9.18
CA CYS A 133 23.04 10.67 -8.90
C CYS A 133 24.50 11.15 -8.79
N PRO A 134 25.00 11.98 -9.72
CA PRO A 134 26.39 12.42 -9.75
C PRO A 134 26.74 13.40 -8.61
N LEU A 135 25.71 13.92 -7.93
CA LEU A 135 25.77 14.86 -6.80
C LEU A 135 25.78 14.15 -5.44
N ARG A 136 25.71 12.81 -5.44
CA ARG A 136 25.84 11.96 -4.26
C ARG A 136 27.12 12.29 -3.49
N ASP A 137 26.98 12.46 -2.16
CA ASP A 137 28.06 12.78 -1.21
C ASP A 137 28.84 14.09 -1.49
N LYS A 138 28.46 14.83 -2.54
CA LYS A 138 29.10 16.09 -2.96
C LYS A 138 28.30 17.33 -2.61
N LEU A 139 27.00 17.17 -2.37
CA LEU A 139 26.12 18.27 -1.98
C LEU A 139 25.67 18.17 -0.53
N GLU A 140 26.20 19.06 0.31
CA GLU A 140 25.50 19.53 1.49
C GLU A 140 24.46 20.57 1.03
N LEU A 141 23.33 20.10 0.47
CA LEU A 141 22.21 20.99 0.22
C LEU A 141 21.68 21.52 1.57
N PRO A 142 21.38 22.83 1.68
CA PRO A 142 20.51 23.33 2.72
C PRO A 142 19.22 22.49 2.76
N TRP A 143 18.66 22.28 3.95
CA TRP A 143 17.53 21.36 4.22
C TRP A 143 16.23 21.64 3.41
N GLU A 144 16.20 22.74 2.67
CA GLU A 144 15.05 23.22 1.90
C GLU A 144 15.20 23.05 0.39
N GLU A 145 16.37 22.66 -0.10
CA GLU A 145 16.63 22.55 -1.54
C GLU A 145 16.43 21.11 -2.07
N THR A 146 15.90 21.03 -3.28
CA THR A 146 15.69 19.79 -4.04
C THR A 146 16.89 19.57 -4.96
N CYS A 147 17.48 18.37 -4.93
CA CYS A 147 18.57 18.00 -5.82
C CYS A 147 18.12 18.11 -7.28
N PRO A 148 18.81 18.89 -8.13
CA PRO A 148 18.36 19.14 -9.51
C PRO A 148 18.50 17.92 -10.43
N VAL A 149 19.12 16.82 -9.96
CA VAL A 149 19.34 15.62 -10.77
C VAL A 149 18.38 14.49 -10.41
N CYS A 150 18.24 14.21 -9.11
CA CYS A 150 17.43 13.09 -8.62
C CYS A 150 16.16 13.53 -7.87
N GLU A 151 15.91 14.84 -7.80
CA GLU A 151 14.76 15.45 -7.14
C GLU A 151 14.67 15.16 -5.62
N TRP A 152 15.76 14.70 -5.00
CA TRP A 152 15.84 14.45 -3.57
C TRP A 152 15.74 15.74 -2.76
N ARG A 153 14.91 15.77 -1.71
CA ARG A 153 14.76 16.93 -0.84
C ARG A 153 15.61 16.78 0.44
N GLY A 154 16.45 17.77 0.74
CA GLY A 154 17.26 17.83 1.95
C GLY A 154 18.65 17.18 1.82
N ARG A 155 19.25 16.75 2.93
CA ARG A 155 20.62 16.22 2.96
C ARG A 155 20.69 14.94 2.10
N HIS A 156 21.54 14.95 1.07
CA HIS A 156 21.66 13.86 0.11
C HIS A 156 22.03 12.57 0.86
N GLY A 157 21.08 11.64 0.96
CA GLY A 157 21.32 10.32 1.55
C GLY A 157 22.24 9.49 0.65
N PRO A 158 22.66 8.30 1.13
CA PRO A 158 23.45 7.38 0.31
C PRO A 158 22.71 6.96 -0.98
N TYR A 159 21.39 7.12 -1.02
CA TYR A 159 20.56 6.93 -2.21
C TYR A 159 19.42 7.94 -2.24
N PRO A 160 19.20 8.66 -3.35
CA PRO A 160 18.01 9.45 -3.52
C PRO A 160 16.77 8.57 -3.72
N THR A 161 15.74 8.84 -2.93
CA THR A 161 14.38 8.30 -3.03
C THR A 161 13.33 9.39 -2.73
N ASN A 162 12.28 9.49 -3.54
CA ASN A 162 11.21 10.46 -3.31
C ASN A 162 10.03 9.82 -2.58
N PRO A 163 9.39 10.50 -1.61
CA PRO A 163 8.17 10.00 -1.00
C PRO A 163 7.09 9.72 -2.04
N LEU A 164 6.45 8.55 -1.91
CA LEU A 164 5.29 8.16 -2.69
C LEU A 164 4.05 8.18 -1.82
N ARG A 165 2.93 8.59 -2.40
CA ARG A 165 1.61 8.39 -1.80
C ARG A 165 1.06 7.06 -2.29
N ALA A 166 0.20 6.43 -1.49
CA ALA A 166 -0.43 5.17 -1.87
C ALA A 166 -1.22 5.28 -3.20
N GLN A 167 -1.77 6.45 -3.50
CA GLN A 167 -2.49 6.72 -4.75
C GLN A 167 -1.58 6.77 -5.99
N ASP A 168 -0.27 6.97 -5.80
CA ASP A 168 0.68 6.98 -6.93
C ASP A 168 0.90 5.53 -7.43
N LEU A 169 0.70 4.52 -6.57
CA LEU A 169 0.79 3.09 -6.91
C LEU A 169 -0.46 2.54 -7.64
N GLY A 170 -1.58 3.25 -7.55
CA GLY A 170 -2.86 2.82 -8.09
C GLY A 170 -4.03 3.40 -7.32
N ARG A 171 -5.17 2.71 -7.33
CA ARG A 171 -6.35 3.18 -6.60
C ARG A 171 -6.29 2.73 -5.14
N LEU A 172 -6.17 3.68 -4.23
CA LEU A 172 -6.34 3.42 -2.79
C LEU A 172 -7.80 3.02 -2.50
N ILE A 173 -8.00 1.79 -2.02
CA ILE A 173 -9.30 1.24 -1.63
C ILE A 173 -9.62 1.66 -0.19
N ALA A 174 -8.64 1.48 0.71
CA ALA A 174 -8.77 1.82 2.12
C ALA A 174 -7.41 2.08 2.76
N GLU A 175 -7.42 2.90 3.81
CA GLU A 175 -6.29 3.15 4.68
C GLU A 175 -6.70 2.87 6.13
N GLY A 176 -5.86 2.11 6.83
CA GLY A 176 -5.92 1.94 8.27
C GLY A 176 -4.66 2.46 8.94
N ARG A 177 -4.63 2.48 10.27
CA ARG A 177 -3.44 2.80 11.06
C ARG A 177 -3.42 1.92 12.31
N CYS A 178 -2.41 1.08 12.41
CA CYS A 178 -2.13 0.28 13.62
C CYS A 178 -1.23 1.07 14.57
N ALA A 179 -1.28 0.74 15.87
CA ALA A 179 -0.26 1.18 16.81
C ALA A 179 0.62 -0.01 17.22
N GLN A 180 1.92 0.21 17.28
CA GLN A 180 2.90 -0.79 17.66
C GLN A 180 3.03 -0.85 19.19
N GLY A 181 2.89 -2.06 19.72
CA GLY A 181 3.07 -2.40 21.13
C GLY A 181 1.80 -2.27 21.97
N GLY A 182 1.60 -3.20 22.91
CA GLY A 182 0.41 -3.28 23.76
C GLY A 182 0.12 -2.05 24.64
N ALA A 183 1.07 -1.12 24.76
CA ALA A 183 0.90 0.15 25.48
C ALA A 183 0.28 1.29 24.62
N GLY A 184 -0.01 1.05 23.33
CA GLY A 184 -0.63 2.04 22.44
C GLY A 184 0.20 3.29 22.19
N ARG A 185 1.53 3.16 22.15
CA ARG A 185 2.43 4.26 21.78
C ARG A 185 2.57 4.30 20.26
N MET A 186 2.59 5.52 19.68
CA MET A 186 2.72 5.72 18.24
C MET A 186 3.95 4.97 17.68
N GLY A 187 3.72 4.21 16.62
CA GLY A 187 4.68 3.41 15.86
C GLY A 187 3.85 2.42 15.04
N GLY A 188 4.21 2.10 13.81
CA GLY A 188 3.42 1.24 12.93
C GLY A 188 3.07 1.92 11.61
N GLY A 189 2.70 3.19 11.67
CA GLY A 189 2.37 3.91 10.43
C GLY A 189 1.09 3.38 9.79
N PRO A 190 0.81 3.83 8.55
CA PRO A 190 -0.40 3.48 7.84
C PRO A 190 -0.41 2.00 7.43
N GLU A 191 -1.59 1.48 7.09
CA GLU A 191 -1.79 0.25 6.35
C GLU A 191 -2.62 0.58 5.11
N TYR A 192 -2.26 0.03 3.95
CA TYR A 192 -2.93 0.37 2.69
C TYR A 192 -3.51 -0.86 2.01
N LEU A 193 -4.74 -0.75 1.53
CA LEU A 193 -5.32 -1.67 0.54
C LEU A 193 -5.38 -0.94 -0.80
N ILE A 194 -4.67 -1.43 -1.81
CA ILE A 194 -4.48 -0.73 -3.08
C ILE A 194 -4.86 -1.67 -4.23
N ALA A 195 -5.71 -1.21 -5.13
CA ALA A 195 -5.85 -1.79 -6.46
C ALA A 195 -4.74 -1.22 -7.35
N ALA A 196 -3.68 -2.01 -7.54
CA ALA A 196 -2.38 -1.55 -7.98
C ALA A 196 -2.13 -1.81 -9.48
N ARG A 197 -1.37 -0.89 -10.07
CA ARG A 197 -0.86 -0.99 -11.45
C ARG A 197 0.49 -1.72 -11.45
N PRO A 198 0.95 -2.25 -12.59
CA PRO A 198 2.32 -2.73 -12.72
C PRO A 198 3.31 -1.63 -12.38
N GLY A 199 4.42 -1.97 -11.72
CA GLY A 199 5.43 -1.00 -11.34
C GLY A 199 6.28 -1.45 -10.17
N GLU A 200 7.19 -0.57 -9.76
CA GLU A 200 8.13 -0.81 -8.67
C GLU A 200 8.16 0.35 -7.69
N PHE A 201 8.32 0.04 -6.42
CA PHE A 201 8.48 1.01 -5.35
C PHE A 201 9.29 0.44 -4.20
N CYS A 202 9.65 1.29 -3.25
CA CYS A 202 10.35 0.92 -2.04
C CYS A 202 9.48 1.14 -0.81
N ILE A 203 9.52 0.20 0.12
CA ILE A 203 9.08 0.39 1.49
C ILE A 203 10.33 0.67 2.32
N HIS A 204 10.42 1.88 2.86
CA HIS A 204 11.48 2.25 3.78
C HIS A 204 11.00 2.06 5.21
N ARG A 205 11.77 1.31 5.99
CA ARG A 205 11.47 1.01 7.39
C ARG A 205 12.46 1.69 8.31
N TRP A 206 12.00 2.16 9.46
CA TRP A 206 12.85 2.66 10.54
C TRP A 206 12.44 2.11 11.90
N GLY A 207 13.28 2.36 12.90
CA GLY A 207 13.15 1.79 14.24
C GLY A 207 14.01 0.54 14.42
N ARG A 208 13.60 -0.34 15.34
CA ARG A 208 14.31 -1.60 15.59
C ARG A 208 13.82 -2.67 14.61
N LEU A 209 14.64 -2.96 13.60
CA LEU A 209 14.27 -3.90 12.53
C LEU A 209 14.64 -5.37 12.84
N TYR A 210 15.46 -5.63 13.86
CA TYR A 210 15.87 -6.98 14.29
C TYR A 210 16.36 -7.89 13.13
N GLY A 211 17.18 -7.33 12.23
CA GLY A 211 17.71 -8.06 11.07
C GLY A 211 16.80 -8.01 9.83
N ALA A 212 15.60 -7.45 9.92
CA ALA A 212 14.77 -7.21 8.74
C ALA A 212 15.37 -6.10 7.85
N PRO A 213 15.23 -6.19 6.52
CA PRO A 213 15.72 -5.19 5.57
C PRO A 213 15.29 -3.77 5.92
N ARG A 214 16.15 -2.77 5.72
CA ARG A 214 15.74 -1.36 5.87
C ARG A 214 14.93 -0.87 4.68
N PHE A 215 15.29 -1.32 3.48
CA PHE A 215 14.67 -0.94 2.22
C PHE A 215 14.18 -2.21 1.53
N VAL A 216 12.86 -2.38 1.48
CA VAL A 216 12.22 -3.49 0.79
C VAL A 216 11.76 -2.99 -0.57
N GLY A 217 12.29 -3.56 -1.64
CA GLY A 217 11.79 -3.31 -2.99
C GLY A 217 10.54 -4.14 -3.18
N VAL A 218 9.54 -3.57 -3.83
CA VAL A 218 8.30 -4.25 -4.20
C VAL A 218 8.10 -4.08 -5.69
N ARG A 219 7.86 -5.19 -6.40
CA ARG A 219 7.60 -5.22 -7.84
C ARG A 219 6.25 -5.86 -8.08
N ILE A 220 5.39 -5.16 -8.80
CA ILE A 220 4.09 -5.63 -9.27
C ILE A 220 4.23 -5.88 -10.76
N HIS A 221 4.15 -7.15 -11.14
CA HIS A 221 4.30 -7.59 -12.53
C HIS A 221 3.01 -7.37 -13.33
N PRO A 222 3.08 -7.26 -14.67
CA PRO A 222 1.89 -7.13 -15.53
C PRO A 222 0.88 -8.29 -15.42
N ASP A 223 1.32 -9.46 -14.96
CA ASP A 223 0.49 -10.63 -14.71
C ASP A 223 -0.17 -10.64 -13.32
N GLY A 224 0.06 -9.59 -12.51
CA GLY A 224 -0.47 -9.46 -11.16
C GLY A 224 0.35 -10.17 -10.08
N ARG A 225 1.49 -10.76 -10.43
CA ARG A 225 2.43 -11.33 -9.45
C ARG A 225 3.11 -10.21 -8.66
N VAL A 226 3.34 -10.41 -7.37
CA VAL A 226 4.06 -9.46 -6.51
C VAL A 226 5.31 -10.12 -5.96
N GLU A 227 6.44 -9.42 -6.09
CA GLU A 227 7.74 -9.85 -5.57
C GLU A 227 8.32 -8.79 -4.63
N THR A 228 9.12 -9.24 -3.67
CA THR A 228 9.85 -8.38 -2.73
C THR A 228 11.32 -8.77 -2.67
N TRP A 229 12.21 -7.79 -2.48
CA TRP A 229 13.64 -8.03 -2.30
C TRP A 229 14.29 -7.02 -1.33
N ASP A 230 15.45 -7.35 -0.79
CA ASP A 230 16.28 -6.38 -0.07
C ASP A 230 17.01 -5.50 -1.10
N VAL A 231 16.63 -4.22 -1.16
CA VAL A 231 17.22 -3.29 -2.13
C VAL A 231 18.70 -3.07 -1.88
N MET A 232 19.11 -3.02 -0.62
CA MET A 232 20.49 -2.73 -0.24
C MET A 232 21.42 -3.89 -0.58
N ASP A 233 20.95 -5.10 -0.36
CA ASP A 233 21.69 -6.31 -0.73
C ASP A 233 21.85 -6.43 -2.25
N ALA A 234 20.79 -6.16 -3.01
CA ALA A 234 20.82 -6.15 -4.47
C ALA A 234 21.80 -5.11 -5.03
N LEU A 235 21.75 -3.87 -4.53
CA LEU A 235 22.66 -2.79 -4.97
C LEU A 235 24.13 -3.08 -4.63
N SER A 236 24.39 -3.63 -3.43
CA SER A 236 25.75 -3.99 -3.02
C SER A 236 26.34 -5.10 -3.88
N SER A 237 25.51 -6.08 -4.27
CA SER A 237 25.90 -7.18 -5.14
C SER A 237 26.23 -6.72 -6.56
N THR A 238 25.46 -5.77 -7.11
CA THR A 238 25.74 -5.16 -8.41
C THR A 238 27.10 -4.46 -8.42
N ARG A 239 27.41 -3.67 -7.37
CA ARG A 239 28.72 -3.01 -7.27
C ARG A 239 29.88 -3.99 -7.20
N ALA A 240 29.70 -5.08 -6.46
CA ALA A 240 30.71 -6.12 -6.40
C ALA A 240 30.99 -6.65 -7.80
N ALA A 241 29.95 -6.99 -8.58
CA ALA A 241 30.10 -7.51 -9.95
C ALA A 241 30.74 -6.51 -10.94
N GLU A 242 30.48 -5.21 -10.81
CA GLU A 242 31.07 -4.17 -11.67
C GLU A 242 32.53 -3.81 -11.32
N SER A 243 33.03 -4.27 -10.16
CA SER A 243 34.39 -3.99 -9.68
C SER A 243 35.42 -5.07 -10.05
N TRP A 244 35.00 -6.12 -10.78
CA TRP A 244 35.86 -7.20 -11.31
C TRP A 244 35.94 -7.11 -12.84
#